data_AF-A0A7K5PPE0-F1
#
_entry.id   AF-A0A7K5PPE0-F1
#
_cell.length_a   1.000
_cell.length_b   1.000
_cell.length_c   1.000
_cell.angle_alpha   90.00
_cell.angle_beta   90.00
_cell.angle_gamma   90.00
#
_symmetry.space_group_name_H-M   'P 1'
#
loop_
_entity.id
_entity.type
_entity.pdbx_description
1 polymer ?
#
loop_
_entity_poly.entity_id
_entity_poly.type
_entity_poly.pdbx_seq_one_letter_code
_entity_poly.pdbx_strand_id
1 'polypeptide(L)'
;ATSTPTCCQQHSEEVCESCVVKTTLTAENAVEANKLSNNYKFGFKKWKSHVTARPWEDRSEIVKELYSDLNVIRGSGGSTLTCGNVLYLLLFGWWLSLLYILVAAVMFVTVMGAPYGQLCWDLAGYFLWPFGKVIQKVEVPKSHQACEAGVGESSALLGGPTALRWRPRCWVGAGYWHRASTAAWLCLGYPVLALAHGLVCVTAWLLILLIPVAKLSARATSRVLLLPPERVLIRRLRMTEVPLEGEVILCCYRAANPYYYKYAVDGINVFAVNLLPLVLVTLVLGYVDSPNHLTGSAVKFTLALLSIMPLSYYIGMAIASISAQSNFAVGAVVNATFGSITELTFYITALIKGSREGNRCYAEVVKSALTGTLVGCVLFVP
;
A
#
# COMPACT_ATOMS: atom_id res chain seq x y z
N ALA A 1 6.38 30.11 -43.79
CA ALA A 1 5.16 30.58 -44.49
C ALA A 1 4.21 29.38 -44.60
N THR A 2 3.41 29.11 -43.57
CA THR A 2 2.00 29.55 -43.41
C THR A 2 1.08 29.08 -44.53
N SER A 3 0.32 28.03 -44.25
CA SER A 3 -0.99 27.79 -44.87
C SER A 3 -1.98 27.43 -43.75
N THR A 4 -2.76 28.43 -43.37
CA THR A 4 -3.95 28.41 -42.51
C THR A 4 -5.06 27.54 -43.12
N PRO A 5 -5.95 26.93 -42.31
CA PRO A 5 -7.30 26.66 -42.75
C PRO A 5 -8.24 27.81 -42.32
N THR A 6 -8.75 28.43 -43.37
CA THR A 6 -10.02 29.16 -43.57
C THR A 6 -11.08 29.05 -42.46
N CYS A 7 -11.50 30.23 -41.99
CA CYS A 7 -12.80 30.49 -41.39
C CYS A 7 -13.73 31.09 -42.45
N CYS A 8 -14.97 30.60 -42.58
CA CYS A 8 -16.18 31.30 -43.06
C CYS A 8 -17.37 30.34 -42.87
N GLN A 9 -18.26 30.61 -41.91
CA GLN A 9 -19.51 31.36 -42.08
C GLN A 9 -20.57 30.64 -42.92
N GLN A 10 -21.61 30.10 -42.27
CA GLN A 10 -23.01 30.38 -42.63
C GLN A 10 -23.98 29.99 -41.50
N HIS A 11 -24.95 30.89 -41.30
CA HIS A 11 -26.05 30.91 -40.34
C HIS A 11 -26.73 29.56 -40.04
N SER A 12 -26.74 29.16 -38.77
CA SER A 12 -27.94 28.78 -38.02
C SER A 12 -27.59 28.72 -36.53
N GLU A 13 -28.55 28.99 -35.65
CA GLU A 13 -28.39 29.07 -34.20
C GLU A 13 -28.03 27.72 -33.56
N GLU A 14 -26.75 27.35 -33.59
CA GLU A 14 -26.21 26.30 -32.71
C GLU A 14 -24.93 26.81 -32.06
N VAL A 15 -25.05 27.19 -30.80
CA VAL A 15 -23.93 27.46 -29.91
C VAL A 15 -23.01 26.23 -29.96
N CYS A 16 -21.79 26.42 -30.50
CA CYS A 16 -20.78 25.38 -30.55
C CYS A 16 -20.38 24.99 -29.13
N GLU A 17 -21.05 23.98 -28.59
CA GLU A 17 -20.92 23.45 -27.22
C GLU A 17 -19.48 22.98 -26.91
N SER A 18 -18.69 22.68 -27.94
CA SER A 18 -17.34 22.10 -27.80
C SER A 18 -16.31 23.06 -27.18
N CYS A 19 -16.49 24.38 -27.29
CA CYS A 19 -15.53 25.36 -26.77
C CYS A 19 -15.90 25.99 -25.42
N VAL A 20 -17.04 25.60 -24.82
CA VAL A 20 -17.51 26.11 -23.50
C VAL A 20 -17.24 25.12 -22.36
N VAL A 21 -16.76 23.89 -22.65
CA VAL A 21 -16.69 22.77 -21.68
C VAL A 21 -15.51 22.82 -20.69
N LYS A 22 -14.99 23.99 -20.31
CA LYS A 22 -14.00 24.05 -19.21
C LYS A 22 -14.18 25.20 -18.22
N THR A 23 -15.36 25.80 -18.19
CA THR A 23 -15.76 26.78 -17.16
C THR A 23 -16.96 26.35 -16.34
N THR A 24 -17.71 25.32 -16.75
CA THR A 24 -18.72 24.67 -15.90
C THR A 24 -18.03 23.70 -14.95
N LEU A 25 -17.90 24.11 -13.68
CA LEU A 25 -17.48 23.22 -12.60
C LEU A 25 -18.61 22.23 -12.32
N THR A 26 -18.58 21.07 -12.96
CA THR A 26 -19.50 19.98 -12.66
C THR A 26 -19.10 19.38 -11.32
N ALA A 27 -20.00 19.48 -10.34
CA ALA A 27 -19.84 18.79 -9.07
C ALA A 27 -20.12 17.30 -9.25
N GLU A 28 -19.18 16.44 -8.83
CA GLU A 28 -19.32 14.98 -8.94
C GLU A 28 -20.43 14.42 -8.02
N ASN A 29 -20.78 15.14 -6.94
CA ASN A 29 -21.90 14.82 -6.06
C ASN A 29 -22.43 16.06 -5.32
N ALA A 30 -23.53 15.90 -4.57
CA ALA A 30 -24.16 16.97 -3.81
C ALA A 30 -23.24 17.61 -2.76
N VAL A 31 -22.31 16.84 -2.19
CA VAL A 31 -21.35 17.32 -1.18
C VAL A 31 -20.28 18.21 -1.81
N GLU A 32 -19.72 17.83 -2.97
CA GLU A 32 -18.84 18.68 -3.76
C GLU A 32 -19.59 19.91 -4.29
N ALA A 33 -20.87 19.77 -4.66
CA ALA A 33 -21.68 20.90 -5.11
C ALA A 33 -21.84 21.94 -3.99
N ASN A 34 -22.18 21.50 -2.78
CA ASN A 34 -22.27 22.36 -1.60
C ASN A 34 -20.93 22.95 -1.18
N LYS A 35 -19.85 22.18 -1.31
CA LYS A 35 -18.49 22.67 -1.06
C LYS A 35 -18.09 23.75 -2.07
N LEU A 36 -18.29 23.51 -3.36
CA LEU A 36 -17.97 24.47 -4.42
C LEU A 36 -18.81 25.73 -4.22
N SER A 37 -20.14 25.61 -4.04
CA SER A 37 -21.01 26.76 -3.81
C SER A 37 -20.61 27.57 -2.57
N ASN A 38 -20.21 26.92 -1.48
CA ASN A 38 -19.70 27.61 -0.28
C ASN A 38 -18.32 28.26 -0.50
N ASN A 39 -17.42 27.65 -1.27
CA ASN A 39 -16.08 28.22 -1.52
C ASN A 39 -16.09 29.36 -2.57
N TYR A 40 -17.00 29.34 -3.54
CA TYR A 40 -17.06 30.35 -4.61
C TYR A 40 -17.77 31.66 -4.22
N LYS A 41 -18.35 31.76 -3.02
CA LYS A 41 -19.05 32.99 -2.57
C LYS A 41 -18.17 34.24 -2.55
N PHE A 42 -16.85 34.08 -2.49
CA PHE A 42 -15.89 35.19 -2.43
C PHE A 42 -15.04 35.35 -3.71
N GLY A 43 -15.38 34.69 -4.83
CA GLY A 43 -14.76 34.94 -6.14
C GLY A 43 -13.31 34.46 -6.32
N PHE A 44 -12.67 33.87 -5.31
CA PHE A 44 -11.31 33.32 -5.44
C PHE A 44 -11.32 31.92 -6.06
N LYS A 45 -10.46 31.70 -7.07
CA LYS A 45 -10.28 30.40 -7.72
C LYS A 45 -9.40 29.51 -6.83
N LYS A 46 -10.02 28.62 -6.06
CA LYS A 46 -9.34 27.78 -5.07
C LYS A 46 -8.47 26.67 -5.67
N TRP A 47 -7.44 26.29 -4.92
CA TRP A 47 -6.65 25.07 -5.07
C TRP A 47 -7.53 23.81 -5.09
N LYS A 48 -7.28 22.92 -6.06
CA LYS A 48 -8.12 21.76 -6.37
C LYS A 48 -7.95 20.64 -5.33
N SER A 49 -8.59 20.78 -4.17
CA SER A 49 -8.80 19.64 -3.25
C SER A 49 -10.12 18.97 -3.63
N HIS A 50 -10.09 17.67 -3.90
CA HIS A 50 -11.31 16.86 -3.98
C HIS A 50 -11.60 16.36 -2.56
N VAL A 51 -12.79 16.67 -2.02
CA VAL A 51 -13.34 16.07 -0.79
C VAL A 51 -13.87 14.67 -1.07
N THR A 52 -14.26 14.38 -2.30
CA THR A 52 -14.70 13.04 -2.73
C THR A 52 -13.61 12.28 -3.47
N ALA A 53 -13.63 10.96 -3.31
CA ALA A 53 -12.76 10.07 -4.06
C ALA A 53 -13.17 10.10 -5.54
N ARG A 54 -12.24 10.40 -6.46
CA ARG A 54 -12.51 10.30 -7.90
C ARG A 54 -12.86 8.86 -8.30
N PRO A 55 -13.73 8.68 -9.32
CA PRO A 55 -13.98 7.38 -9.95
C PRO A 55 -12.67 6.69 -10.35
N TRP A 56 -12.67 5.36 -10.33
CA TRP A 56 -11.45 4.57 -10.53
C TRP A 56 -10.91 4.69 -11.96
N GLU A 57 -11.80 4.77 -12.93
CA GLU A 57 -11.54 4.81 -14.37
C GLU A 57 -10.74 6.05 -14.76
N ASP A 58 -11.02 7.18 -14.12
CA ASP A 58 -10.39 8.47 -14.40
C ASP A 58 -9.04 8.68 -13.68
N ARG A 59 -8.61 7.71 -12.87
CA ARG A 59 -7.32 7.80 -12.17
C ARG A 59 -6.17 7.48 -13.12
N SER A 60 -5.06 8.18 -12.92
CA SER A 60 -3.80 7.90 -13.62
C SER A 60 -3.37 6.44 -13.43
N GLU A 61 -2.73 5.85 -14.42
CA GLU A 61 -2.23 4.46 -14.38
C GLU A 61 -1.29 4.20 -13.21
N ILE A 62 -0.48 5.19 -12.82
CA ILE A 62 0.40 5.12 -11.64
C ILE A 62 -0.42 4.90 -10.36
N VAL A 63 -1.50 5.68 -10.18
CA VAL A 63 -2.39 5.49 -9.02
C VAL A 63 -3.10 4.15 -9.12
N LYS A 64 -3.57 3.74 -10.30
CA LYS A 64 -4.16 2.41 -10.48
C LYS A 64 -3.19 1.29 -10.09
N GLU A 65 -1.90 1.46 -10.41
CA GLU A 65 -0.83 0.53 -10.02
C GLU A 65 -0.66 0.39 -8.52
N LEU A 66 -0.70 1.49 -7.76
CA LEU A 66 -0.55 1.45 -6.30
C LEU A 66 -1.58 0.52 -5.62
N TYR A 67 -2.80 0.53 -6.15
CA TYR A 67 -3.93 -0.24 -5.65
C TYR A 67 -4.10 -1.59 -6.36
N SER A 68 -3.41 -1.82 -7.48
CA SER A 68 -3.44 -3.12 -8.15
C SER A 68 -2.87 -4.23 -7.26
N ASP A 69 -3.48 -5.41 -7.36
CA ASP A 69 -3.02 -6.61 -6.69
C ASP A 69 -1.81 -7.23 -7.41
N LEU A 70 -1.01 -7.98 -6.67
CA LEU A 70 0.18 -8.69 -7.18
C LEU A 70 -0.17 -9.90 -8.06
N ASN A 71 -1.43 -10.12 -8.40
CA ASN A 71 -1.89 -11.20 -9.28
C ASN A 71 -1.90 -10.79 -10.77
N VAL A 72 -1.78 -9.50 -11.07
CA VAL A 72 -1.81 -9.00 -12.46
C VAL A 72 -0.41 -9.11 -13.08
N ILE A 73 -0.30 -9.91 -14.14
CA ILE A 73 0.92 -9.97 -14.96
C ILE A 73 0.98 -8.73 -15.84
N ARG A 74 2.13 -8.07 -15.85
CA ARG A 74 2.42 -6.96 -16.75
C ARG A 74 3.51 -7.35 -17.72
N GLY A 75 3.44 -6.82 -18.94
CA GLY A 75 4.54 -6.93 -19.89
C GLY A 75 5.76 -6.16 -19.39
N SER A 76 6.60 -6.80 -18.57
CA SER A 76 7.81 -6.18 -18.05
C SER A 76 8.96 -6.40 -19.04
N GLY A 77 9.18 -5.44 -19.92
CA GLY A 77 10.35 -5.36 -20.80
C GLY A 77 11.57 -4.68 -20.16
N GLY A 78 11.58 -4.50 -18.83
CA GLY A 78 12.62 -3.75 -18.11
C GLY A 78 13.56 -4.62 -17.27
N SER A 79 14.74 -4.08 -16.95
CA SER A 79 15.68 -4.73 -16.02
C SER A 79 15.07 -4.85 -14.62
N THR A 80 15.21 -6.03 -14.00
CA THR A 80 14.80 -6.27 -12.60
C THR A 80 15.81 -5.72 -11.59
N LEU A 81 16.99 -5.26 -12.04
CA LEU A 81 18.01 -4.62 -11.21
C LEU A 81 17.68 -3.14 -11.03
N THR A 82 16.84 -2.84 -10.04
CA THR A 82 16.55 -1.47 -9.62
C THR A 82 17.09 -1.23 -8.21
N CYS A 83 17.39 0.03 -7.86
CA CYS A 83 17.88 0.39 -6.52
C CYS A 83 16.94 -0.12 -5.41
N GLY A 84 15.62 -0.02 -5.60
CA GLY A 84 14.64 -0.54 -4.65
C GLY A 84 14.68 -2.07 -4.48
N ASN A 85 14.98 -2.81 -5.55
CA ASN A 85 15.09 -4.27 -5.49
C ASN A 85 16.38 -4.71 -4.78
N VAL A 86 17.48 -3.97 -4.97
CA VAL A 86 18.72 -4.17 -4.20
C VAL A 86 18.50 -3.84 -2.73
N LEU A 87 17.79 -2.75 -2.43
CA LEU A 87 17.42 -2.40 -1.06
C LEU A 87 16.61 -3.51 -0.37
N TYR A 88 15.67 -4.13 -1.09
CA TYR A 88 14.96 -5.31 -0.58
C TYR A 88 15.90 -6.47 -0.25
N LEU A 89 16.83 -6.80 -1.15
CA LEU A 89 17.77 -7.89 -0.93
C LEU A 89 18.58 -7.69 0.36
N LEU A 90 19.03 -6.44 0.61
CA LEU A 90 19.83 -6.07 1.78
C LEU A 90 19.01 -6.03 3.08
N LEU A 91 17.75 -5.54 3.03
CA LEU A 91 16.92 -5.39 4.21
C LEU A 91 16.15 -6.67 4.58
N PHE A 92 15.65 -7.40 3.60
CA PHE A 92 14.68 -8.49 3.80
C PHE A 92 15.09 -9.80 3.14
N GLY A 93 15.62 -9.76 1.92
CA GLY A 93 15.81 -10.96 1.10
C GLY A 93 16.76 -12.00 1.70
N TRP A 94 17.92 -11.57 2.21
CA TRP A 94 18.97 -12.51 2.67
C TRP A 94 18.55 -13.32 3.90
N TRP A 95 18.05 -12.67 4.96
CA TRP A 95 17.70 -13.34 6.20
C TRP A 95 16.40 -14.14 6.07
N LEU A 96 15.45 -13.64 5.27
CA LEU A 96 14.22 -14.38 4.97
C LEU A 96 14.55 -15.65 4.20
N SER A 97 15.39 -15.58 3.17
CA SER A 97 15.85 -16.75 2.42
C SER A 97 16.58 -17.76 3.31
N LEU A 98 17.48 -17.28 4.19
CA LEU A 98 18.17 -18.13 5.16
C LEU A 98 17.20 -18.85 6.11
N LEU A 99 16.15 -18.15 6.58
CA LEU A 99 15.13 -18.76 7.42
C LEU A 99 14.34 -19.85 6.67
N TYR A 100 14.02 -19.63 5.40
CA TYR A 100 13.40 -20.66 4.55
C TYR A 100 14.28 -21.90 4.39
N ILE A 101 15.60 -21.73 4.23
CA ILE A 101 16.57 -22.84 4.18
C ILE A 101 16.58 -23.60 5.51
N LEU A 102 16.57 -22.90 6.63
CA LEU A 102 16.54 -23.51 7.96
C LEU A 102 15.26 -24.33 8.17
N VAL A 103 14.10 -23.76 7.82
CA VAL A 103 12.80 -24.47 7.90
C VAL A 103 12.77 -25.66 6.94
N ALA A 104 13.34 -25.53 5.73
CA ALA A 104 13.46 -26.64 4.79
C ALA A 104 14.27 -27.80 5.40
N ALA A 105 15.41 -27.50 6.04
CA ALA A 105 16.24 -28.51 6.70
C ALA A 105 15.48 -29.25 7.81
N VAL A 106 14.74 -28.51 8.67
CA VAL A 106 13.88 -29.11 9.71
C VAL A 106 12.81 -30.01 9.08
N MET A 107 12.17 -29.56 8.00
CA MET A 107 11.16 -30.35 7.29
C MET A 107 11.75 -31.62 6.65
N PHE A 108 13.00 -31.59 6.17
CA PHE A 108 13.69 -32.80 5.68
C PHE A 108 14.04 -33.77 6.81
N VAL A 109 14.49 -33.28 7.96
CA VAL A 109 14.79 -34.12 9.14
C VAL A 109 13.55 -34.84 9.66
N THR A 110 12.38 -34.21 9.61
CA THR A 110 11.13 -34.84 10.06
C THR A 110 10.63 -35.97 9.16
N VAL A 111 11.25 -36.19 7.98
CA VAL A 111 10.92 -37.17 6.92
C VAL A 111 9.49 -37.02 6.35
N MET A 112 8.48 -37.01 7.21
CA MET A 112 7.07 -36.68 6.95
C MET A 112 6.90 -35.30 6.30
N GLY A 113 7.76 -34.33 6.65
CA GLY A 113 7.73 -32.96 6.12
C GLY A 113 8.47 -32.77 4.79
N ALA A 114 9.11 -33.79 4.23
CA ALA A 114 9.96 -33.68 3.03
C ALA A 114 9.33 -32.91 1.83
N PRO A 115 8.05 -33.08 1.46
CA PRO A 115 7.47 -32.30 0.35
C PRO A 115 7.40 -30.79 0.66
N TYR A 116 7.19 -30.41 1.92
CA TYR A 116 7.25 -29.01 2.35
C TYR A 116 8.69 -28.50 2.45
N GLY A 117 9.65 -29.38 2.75
CA GLY A 117 11.08 -29.06 2.68
C GLY A 117 11.51 -28.64 1.27
N GLN A 118 11.09 -29.40 0.24
CA GLN A 118 11.34 -29.06 -1.16
C GLN A 118 10.69 -27.72 -1.54
N LEU A 119 9.41 -27.51 -1.17
CA LEU A 119 8.74 -26.24 -1.39
C LEU A 119 9.49 -25.07 -0.73
N CYS A 120 9.93 -25.22 0.51
CA CYS A 120 10.67 -24.18 1.23
C CYS A 120 12.02 -23.88 0.58
N TRP A 121 12.69 -24.89 0.05
CA TRP A 121 13.94 -24.71 -0.69
C TRP A 121 13.73 -23.89 -1.97
N ASP A 122 12.69 -24.20 -2.75
CA ASP A 122 12.33 -23.44 -3.95
C ASP A 122 11.90 -22.01 -3.61
N LEU A 123 11.13 -21.85 -2.54
CA LEU A 123 10.72 -20.55 -2.01
C LEU A 123 11.90 -19.75 -1.45
N ALA A 124 12.92 -20.38 -0.88
CA ALA A 124 14.12 -19.69 -0.43
C ALA A 124 14.81 -18.94 -1.59
N GLY A 125 14.94 -19.62 -2.74
CA GLY A 125 15.48 -19.00 -3.96
C GLY A 125 14.54 -17.98 -4.59
N TYR A 126 13.23 -18.09 -4.36
CA TYR A 126 12.26 -17.08 -4.75
C TYR A 126 12.37 -15.83 -3.88
N PHE A 127 12.29 -15.94 -2.55
CA PHE A 127 12.32 -14.79 -1.64
C PHE A 127 13.67 -14.09 -1.56
N LEU A 128 14.77 -14.77 -1.91
CA LEU A 128 16.05 -14.07 -2.09
C LEU A 128 15.95 -13.01 -3.21
N TRP A 129 15.25 -13.32 -4.30
CA TRP A 129 15.03 -12.40 -5.41
C TRP A 129 13.68 -12.67 -6.08
N PRO A 130 12.58 -12.07 -5.58
CA PRO A 130 11.22 -12.36 -6.05
C PRO A 130 10.89 -11.68 -7.39
N PHE A 131 11.71 -10.71 -7.80
CA PHE A 131 11.42 -9.82 -8.92
C PHE A 131 11.51 -10.54 -10.27
N GLY A 132 10.46 -10.42 -11.09
CA GLY A 132 10.37 -11.07 -12.41
C GLY A 132 10.12 -12.58 -12.37
N LYS A 133 9.80 -13.13 -11.18
CA LYS A 133 9.32 -14.51 -10.99
C LYS A 133 7.84 -14.48 -10.65
N VAL A 134 7.11 -15.51 -11.08
CA VAL A 134 5.68 -15.66 -10.82
C VAL A 134 5.42 -16.95 -10.04
N ILE A 135 4.56 -16.87 -9.03
CA ILE A 135 4.01 -18.02 -8.32
C ILE A 135 2.60 -18.26 -8.85
N GLN A 136 2.39 -19.46 -9.36
CA GLN A 136 1.11 -19.90 -9.93
C GLN A 136 0.55 -21.04 -9.10
N LYS A 137 -0.78 -21.05 -9.00
CA LYS A 137 -1.55 -22.18 -8.52
C LYS A 137 -1.93 -23.03 -9.73
N VAL A 138 -1.44 -24.26 -9.79
CA VAL A 138 -1.87 -25.20 -10.81
C VAL A 138 -3.23 -25.76 -10.40
N GLU A 139 -4.23 -25.58 -11.25
CA GLU A 139 -5.52 -26.25 -11.10
C GLU A 139 -5.43 -27.63 -11.75
N VAL A 140 -5.72 -28.68 -11.00
CA VAL A 140 -5.83 -30.03 -11.56
C VAL A 140 -7.19 -30.12 -12.26
N PRO A 141 -7.26 -30.48 -13.56
CA PRO A 141 -8.54 -30.65 -14.24
C PRO A 141 -9.41 -31.66 -13.50
N LYS A 142 -10.66 -31.28 -13.19
CA LYS A 142 -11.68 -32.20 -12.68
C LYS A 142 -12.18 -33.10 -13.82
N SER A 143 -11.35 -33.98 -14.37
CA SER A 143 -11.84 -35.07 -15.22
C SER A 143 -11.71 -36.38 -14.44
N HIS A 144 -12.85 -36.86 -13.96
CA HIS A 144 -13.01 -38.15 -13.27
C HIS A 144 -12.76 -39.37 -14.18
N GLN A 145 -12.22 -39.21 -15.40
CA GLN A 145 -12.23 -40.26 -16.43
C GLN A 145 -10.99 -40.32 -17.34
N ALA A 146 -9.91 -39.56 -17.08
CA ALA A 146 -8.71 -39.62 -17.93
C ALA A 146 -7.62 -40.57 -17.41
N CYS A 147 -7.76 -41.11 -16.20
CA CYS A 147 -6.78 -42.04 -15.62
C CYS A 147 -7.04 -43.53 -16.01
N GLU A 148 -8.11 -43.86 -16.78
CA GLU A 148 -8.37 -45.23 -17.31
C GLU A 148 -8.27 -45.40 -18.84
N ALA A 149 -8.22 -44.32 -19.64
CA ALA A 149 -8.05 -44.44 -21.10
C ALA A 149 -6.57 -44.47 -21.48
N GLY A 150 -5.88 -45.54 -21.10
CA GLY A 150 -4.44 -45.73 -21.32
C GLY A 150 -4.06 -47.12 -21.81
N VAL A 151 -4.95 -47.81 -22.50
CA VAL A 151 -4.63 -48.97 -23.36
C VAL A 151 -5.24 -48.66 -24.72
N GLY A 152 -4.40 -48.27 -25.68
CA GLY A 152 -4.82 -47.92 -27.03
C GLY A 152 -3.70 -47.24 -27.79
N GLU A 153 -2.96 -48.03 -28.56
CA GLU A 153 -1.94 -47.59 -29.52
C GLU A 153 -2.51 -46.55 -30.50
N SER A 154 -1.80 -45.43 -30.69
CA SER A 154 -1.33 -44.99 -32.02
C SER A 154 -0.75 -43.58 -32.03
N SER A 155 0.27 -43.44 -32.87
CA SER A 155 0.74 -42.21 -33.53
C SER A 155 1.62 -41.26 -32.71
N ALA A 156 2.85 -41.73 -32.51
CA ALA A 156 4.03 -40.88 -32.57
C ALA A 156 4.21 -40.37 -34.00
N LEU A 157 4.07 -39.06 -34.26
CA LEU A 157 4.67 -38.36 -35.41
C LEU A 157 4.54 -36.83 -35.25
N LEU A 158 5.48 -36.23 -34.51
CA LEU A 158 6.02 -34.87 -34.73
C LEU A 158 7.12 -34.64 -33.68
N GLY A 159 8.37 -34.76 -34.13
CA GLY A 159 9.55 -34.49 -33.33
C GLY A 159 9.69 -33.00 -33.05
N GLY A 160 9.32 -32.58 -31.85
CA GLY A 160 9.74 -31.32 -31.23
C GLY A 160 10.56 -31.62 -29.98
N PRO A 161 11.45 -30.72 -29.53
CA PRO A 161 12.31 -30.97 -28.38
C PRO A 161 11.46 -31.31 -27.16
N THR A 162 11.87 -32.39 -26.50
CA THR A 162 11.22 -33.00 -25.36
C THR A 162 11.01 -31.99 -24.23
N ALA A 163 9.88 -31.31 -24.23
CA ALA A 163 9.37 -30.65 -23.03
C ALA A 163 9.23 -31.74 -21.98
N LEU A 164 9.96 -31.63 -20.87
CA LEU A 164 9.80 -32.50 -19.71
C LEU A 164 8.30 -32.57 -19.41
N ARG A 165 7.71 -33.72 -19.76
CA ARG A 165 6.28 -33.98 -19.66
C ARG A 165 5.93 -33.93 -18.18
N TRP A 166 5.41 -32.80 -17.73
CA TRP A 166 4.73 -32.68 -16.45
C TRP A 166 3.67 -33.78 -16.41
N ARG A 167 3.91 -34.83 -15.63
CA ARG A 167 2.89 -35.82 -15.30
C ARG A 167 2.19 -35.29 -14.04
N PRO A 168 0.98 -34.69 -14.14
CA PRO A 168 0.19 -34.46 -12.95
C PRO A 168 -0.14 -35.85 -12.39
N ARG A 169 0.45 -36.21 -11.24
CA ARG A 169 -0.08 -37.34 -10.47
C ARG A 169 -1.54 -36.99 -10.17
N CYS A 170 -2.47 -37.86 -10.58
CA CYS A 170 -3.91 -37.79 -10.23
C CYS A 170 -4.00 -37.81 -8.68
N TRP A 171 -3.95 -36.65 -8.00
CA TRP A 171 -4.07 -36.56 -6.54
C TRP A 171 -5.53 -36.34 -6.16
N VAL A 172 -6.15 -37.36 -5.59
CA VAL A 172 -7.52 -37.33 -5.07
C VAL A 172 -7.65 -36.24 -4.00
N GLY A 173 -8.59 -35.33 -4.18
CA GLY A 173 -8.79 -34.11 -3.38
C GLY A 173 -9.40 -34.31 -1.98
N ALA A 174 -9.36 -35.50 -1.41
CA ALA A 174 -9.91 -35.77 -0.09
C ALA A 174 -8.78 -35.88 0.95
N GLY A 175 -8.69 -34.90 1.86
CA GLY A 175 -7.89 -35.04 3.09
C GLY A 175 -6.56 -34.30 3.18
N TYR A 176 -6.30 -33.24 2.41
CA TYR A 176 -5.07 -32.41 2.57
C TYR A 176 -4.79 -32.01 4.03
N TRP A 177 -5.84 -31.56 4.74
CA TRP A 177 -5.77 -31.13 6.13
C TRP A 177 -5.58 -32.28 7.14
N HIS A 178 -5.85 -33.52 6.73
CA HIS A 178 -5.66 -34.70 7.57
C HIS A 178 -4.32 -35.41 7.33
N ARG A 179 -3.50 -34.94 6.38
CA ARG A 179 -2.16 -35.50 6.16
C ARG A 179 -1.25 -35.14 7.33
N ALA A 180 -0.56 -36.13 7.87
CA ALA A 180 0.43 -35.92 8.93
C ALA A 180 1.58 -34.99 8.50
N SER A 181 1.91 -34.93 7.20
CA SER A 181 2.85 -33.96 6.64
C SER A 181 2.36 -32.51 6.77
N THR A 182 1.07 -32.26 6.50
CA THR A 182 0.43 -30.95 6.66
C THR A 182 0.35 -30.56 8.13
N ALA A 183 0.06 -31.51 9.03
CA ALA A 183 0.09 -31.26 10.47
C ALA A 183 1.50 -30.88 10.95
N ALA A 184 2.53 -31.63 10.54
CA ALA A 184 3.93 -31.31 10.86
C ALA A 184 4.32 -29.92 10.34
N TRP A 185 3.91 -29.56 9.11
CA TRP A 185 4.11 -28.23 8.54
C TRP A 185 3.44 -27.12 9.36
N LEU A 186 2.16 -27.28 9.71
CA LEU A 186 1.39 -26.28 10.46
C LEU A 186 1.91 -26.08 11.89
N CYS A 187 2.49 -27.12 12.51
CA CYS A 187 3.04 -27.02 13.86
C CYS A 187 4.47 -26.47 13.91
N LEU A 188 5.32 -26.83 12.95
CA LEU A 188 6.76 -26.51 13.00
C LEU A 188 7.16 -25.41 12.01
N GLY A 189 6.80 -25.54 10.73
CA GLY A 189 7.29 -24.66 9.67
C GLY A 189 6.49 -23.37 9.51
N TYR A 190 5.17 -23.49 9.39
CA TYR A 190 4.26 -22.37 9.18
C TYR A 190 4.38 -21.26 10.25
N PRO A 191 4.38 -21.52 11.57
CA PRO A 191 4.38 -20.45 12.56
C PRO A 191 5.67 -19.62 12.52
N VAL A 192 6.82 -20.28 12.32
CA VAL A 192 8.12 -19.60 12.20
C VAL A 192 8.13 -18.67 10.99
N LEU A 193 7.68 -19.16 9.83
CA LEU A 193 7.66 -18.35 8.60
C LEU A 193 6.57 -17.28 8.64
N ALA A 194 5.42 -17.55 9.24
CA ALA A 194 4.35 -16.58 9.41
C ALA A 194 4.78 -15.42 10.31
N LEU A 195 5.52 -15.70 11.39
CA LEU A 195 6.11 -14.66 12.24
C LEU A 195 7.14 -13.82 11.49
N ALA A 196 8.03 -14.47 10.72
CA ALA A 196 9.03 -13.77 9.93
C ALA A 196 8.42 -12.88 8.85
N HIS A 197 7.45 -13.39 8.08
CA HIS A 197 6.72 -12.59 7.10
C HIS A 197 5.85 -11.52 7.75
N GLY A 198 5.30 -11.77 8.95
CA GLY A 198 4.62 -10.77 9.75
C GLY A 198 5.55 -9.60 10.09
N LEU A 199 6.77 -9.90 10.54
CA LEU A 199 7.79 -8.88 10.81
C LEU A 199 8.18 -8.10 9.54
N VAL A 200 8.43 -8.79 8.42
CA VAL A 200 8.68 -8.14 7.12
C VAL A 200 7.49 -7.26 6.72
N CYS A 201 6.26 -7.75 6.88
CA CYS A 201 5.05 -7.03 6.53
C CYS A 201 4.94 -5.73 7.33
N VAL A 202 5.11 -5.78 8.65
CA VAL A 202 5.03 -4.60 9.53
C VAL A 202 6.14 -3.60 9.20
N THR A 203 7.38 -4.05 9.13
CA THR A 203 8.54 -3.18 8.87
C THR A 203 8.51 -2.55 7.47
N ALA A 204 8.16 -3.32 6.43
CA ALA A 204 8.03 -2.81 5.07
C ALA A 204 6.83 -1.86 4.92
N TRP A 205 5.74 -2.10 5.65
CA TRP A 205 4.58 -1.20 5.68
C TRP A 205 4.92 0.16 6.29
N LEU A 206 5.67 0.17 7.41
CA LEU A 206 6.13 1.41 8.04
C LEU A 206 7.03 2.24 7.11
N LEU A 207 7.81 1.58 6.26
CA LEU A 207 8.73 2.23 5.33
C LEU A 207 8.07 2.84 4.08
N ILE A 208 6.73 2.85 3.96
CA ILE A 208 5.85 3.43 2.91
C ILE A 208 6.24 3.10 1.46
N LEU A 209 7.44 3.45 1.03
CA LEU A 209 8.05 3.12 -0.25
C LEU A 209 8.08 1.60 -0.49
N LEU A 210 8.17 0.78 0.57
CA LEU A 210 8.23 -0.69 0.51
C LEU A 210 6.87 -1.39 0.75
N ILE A 211 5.75 -0.68 0.63
CA ILE A 211 4.41 -1.30 0.68
C ILE A 211 4.23 -2.48 -0.30
N PRO A 212 4.81 -2.50 -1.52
CA PRO A 212 4.76 -3.69 -2.38
C PRO A 212 5.34 -4.95 -1.72
N VAL A 213 6.39 -4.80 -0.91
CA VAL A 213 7.01 -5.89 -0.16
C VAL A 213 6.12 -6.34 1.01
N ALA A 214 5.44 -5.40 1.66
CA ALA A 214 4.44 -5.74 2.68
C ALA A 214 3.30 -6.58 2.07
N LYS A 215 2.76 -6.15 0.92
CA LYS A 215 1.74 -6.92 0.17
C LYS A 215 2.26 -8.29 -0.27
N LEU A 216 3.50 -8.37 -0.75
CA LEU A 216 4.18 -9.61 -1.13
C LEU A 216 4.22 -10.60 0.04
N SER A 217 4.66 -10.15 1.21
CA SER A 217 4.85 -10.97 2.42
C SER A 217 3.50 -11.38 3.03
N ALA A 218 2.51 -10.49 3.02
CA ALA A 218 1.15 -10.78 3.47
C ALA A 218 0.48 -11.85 2.58
N ARG A 219 0.61 -11.76 1.25
CA ARG A 219 0.09 -12.75 0.30
C ARG A 219 0.85 -14.09 0.38
N ALA A 220 2.17 -14.05 0.60
CA ALA A 220 2.97 -15.24 0.83
C ALA A 220 2.42 -16.04 2.02
N THR A 221 2.23 -15.38 3.16
CA THR A 221 1.74 -16.02 4.39
C THR A 221 0.31 -16.52 4.27
N SER A 222 -0.59 -15.69 3.75
CA SER A 222 -2.03 -16.00 3.72
C SER A 222 -2.46 -16.92 2.57
N ARG A 223 -1.71 -16.97 1.47
CA ARG A 223 -2.07 -17.77 0.29
C ARG A 223 -1.02 -18.82 -0.04
N VAL A 224 0.25 -18.44 -0.17
CA VAL A 224 1.29 -19.36 -0.69
C VAL A 224 1.64 -20.45 0.34
N LEU A 225 1.85 -20.09 1.61
CA LEU A 225 2.27 -21.04 2.64
C LEU A 225 1.17 -22.01 3.12
N LEU A 226 -0.10 -21.69 2.82
CA LEU A 226 -1.25 -22.54 3.15
C LEU A 226 -1.67 -23.44 1.98
N LEU A 227 -1.08 -23.24 0.79
CA LEU A 227 -1.33 -24.11 -0.35
C LEU A 227 -0.53 -25.41 -0.25
N PRO A 228 -1.11 -26.53 -0.74
CA PRO A 228 -0.38 -27.79 -0.83
C PRO A 228 0.86 -27.62 -1.74
N PRO A 229 2.01 -28.21 -1.36
CA PRO A 229 3.27 -28.03 -2.07
C PRO A 229 3.20 -28.49 -3.53
N GLU A 230 2.33 -29.45 -3.86
CA GLU A 230 2.17 -29.98 -5.21
C GLU A 230 1.46 -29.00 -6.17
N ARG A 231 0.81 -27.94 -5.66
CA ARG A 231 0.07 -26.96 -6.47
C ARG A 231 0.81 -25.64 -6.67
N VAL A 232 1.93 -25.44 -5.98
CA VAL A 232 2.71 -24.20 -6.05
C VAL A 232 3.79 -24.37 -7.11
N LEU A 233 3.68 -23.60 -8.20
CA LEU A 233 4.68 -23.61 -9.27
C LEU A 233 5.35 -22.25 -9.38
N ILE A 234 6.68 -22.23 -9.29
CA ILE A 234 7.50 -21.03 -9.47
C ILE A 234 8.03 -21.03 -10.89
N ARG A 235 7.65 -20.02 -11.69
CA ARG A 235 8.18 -19.83 -13.05
C ARG A 235 8.92 -18.51 -13.16
N ARG A 236 10.01 -18.50 -13.93
CA ARG A 236 10.65 -17.26 -14.38
C ARG A 236 9.90 -16.77 -15.60
N LEU A 237 9.45 -15.51 -15.58
CA LEU A 237 8.68 -14.96 -16.69
C LEU A 237 9.62 -14.73 -17.89
N ARG A 238 9.52 -15.56 -18.93
CA ARG A 238 10.03 -15.25 -20.27
C ARG A 238 8.84 -14.89 -21.15
N MET A 239 8.90 -13.73 -21.79
CA MET A 239 7.79 -13.08 -22.52
C MET A 239 7.25 -13.90 -23.71
N THR A 240 7.88 -15.03 -24.08
CA THR A 240 7.67 -15.71 -25.36
C THR A 240 7.03 -17.10 -25.29
N GLU A 241 6.63 -17.63 -24.13
CA GLU A 241 6.15 -19.02 -24.06
C GLU A 241 4.88 -19.19 -23.21
N VAL A 242 3.79 -19.51 -23.94
CA VAL A 242 2.58 -20.27 -23.52
C VAL A 242 1.63 -19.57 -22.52
N PRO A 243 0.30 -19.63 -22.72
CA PRO A 243 -0.67 -19.12 -21.74
C PRO A 243 -0.47 -19.82 -20.39
N LEU A 244 -0.49 -19.04 -19.31
CA LEU A 244 -0.50 -19.61 -17.96
C LEU A 244 -1.78 -20.42 -17.76
N GLU A 245 -1.69 -21.74 -17.76
CA GLU A 245 -2.81 -22.65 -17.44
C GLU A 245 -3.20 -22.63 -15.93
N GLY A 246 -2.91 -21.55 -15.19
CA GLY A 246 -3.10 -21.50 -13.74
C GLY A 246 -3.32 -20.09 -13.17
N GLU A 247 -3.91 -20.03 -11.97
CA GLU A 247 -4.20 -18.78 -11.25
C GLU A 247 -2.88 -18.16 -10.74
N VAL A 248 -2.61 -16.91 -11.10
CA VAL A 248 -1.43 -16.17 -10.62
C VAL A 248 -1.67 -15.71 -9.18
N ILE A 249 -0.88 -16.23 -8.25
CA ILE A 249 -0.97 -15.84 -6.84
C ILE A 249 -0.10 -14.62 -6.58
N LEU A 250 1.12 -14.62 -7.13
CA LEU A 250 2.15 -13.65 -6.77
C LEU A 250 3.06 -13.33 -7.94
N CYS A 251 3.09 -12.05 -8.31
CA CYS A 251 3.95 -11.48 -9.33
C CYS A 251 4.41 -10.09 -8.86
N CYS A 252 5.71 -9.94 -8.61
CA CYS A 252 6.29 -8.67 -8.19
C CYS A 252 7.41 -8.28 -9.15
N TYR A 253 7.43 -7.01 -9.55
CA TYR A 253 8.46 -6.46 -10.44
C TYR A 253 9.37 -5.47 -9.73
N ARG A 254 8.81 -4.68 -8.79
CA ARG A 254 9.51 -3.63 -8.05
C ARG A 254 9.19 -3.74 -6.57
N ALA A 255 10.22 -3.74 -5.73
CA ALA A 255 10.10 -3.73 -4.27
C ALA A 255 9.71 -2.36 -3.73
N ALA A 256 10.27 -1.30 -4.32
CA ALA A 256 10.04 0.07 -3.88
C ALA A 256 9.36 0.89 -4.97
N ASN A 257 8.36 1.68 -4.59
CA ASN A 257 7.75 2.66 -5.47
C ASN A 257 7.52 3.97 -4.68
N PRO A 258 8.13 5.09 -5.09
CA PRO A 258 8.03 6.33 -4.35
C PRO A 258 6.61 6.88 -4.29
N TYR A 259 5.79 6.64 -5.31
CA TYR A 259 4.43 7.18 -5.36
C TYR A 259 3.52 6.68 -4.23
N TYR A 260 3.90 5.63 -3.49
CA TYR A 260 3.16 5.17 -2.31
C TYR A 260 3.01 6.23 -1.20
N TYR A 261 3.73 7.37 -1.24
CA TYR A 261 3.40 8.51 -0.37
C TYR A 261 1.99 9.09 -0.61
N LYS A 262 1.39 8.85 -1.79
CA LYS A 262 0.01 9.21 -2.15
C LYS A 262 -0.98 8.08 -1.86
N TYR A 263 -0.51 6.93 -1.39
CA TYR A 263 -1.37 5.81 -1.06
C TYR A 263 -2.25 6.18 0.13
N ALA A 264 -3.54 5.92 0.01
CA ALA A 264 -4.51 6.17 1.05
C ALA A 264 -5.23 4.88 1.46
N VAL A 265 -5.35 4.66 2.76
CA VAL A 265 -6.09 3.57 3.40
C VAL A 265 -7.37 4.20 3.96
N ASP A 266 -8.54 3.72 3.53
CA ASP A 266 -9.85 4.27 3.91
C ASP A 266 -9.98 5.80 3.68
N GLY A 267 -9.34 6.31 2.61
CA GLY A 267 -9.33 7.73 2.27
C GLY A 267 -8.30 8.57 3.03
N ILE A 268 -7.54 7.96 3.94
CA ILE A 268 -6.52 8.64 4.76
C ILE A 268 -5.14 8.34 4.21
N ASN A 269 -4.30 9.37 4.05
CA ASN A 269 -2.92 9.18 3.60
C ASN A 269 -2.17 8.21 4.54
N VAL A 270 -1.54 7.19 3.96
CA VAL A 270 -0.75 6.18 4.67
C VAL A 270 0.32 6.80 5.57
N PHE A 271 0.87 7.96 5.20
CA PHE A 271 1.82 8.69 6.04
C PHE A 271 1.20 9.11 7.38
N ALA A 272 -0.02 9.64 7.37
CA ALA A 272 -0.74 10.04 8.58
C ALA A 272 -1.14 8.82 9.43
N VAL A 273 -1.55 7.74 8.78
CA VAL A 273 -1.89 6.47 9.45
C VAL A 273 -0.67 5.88 10.17
N ASN A 274 0.48 5.83 9.50
CA ASN A 274 1.72 5.26 10.07
C ASN A 274 2.27 6.09 11.25
N LEU A 275 1.96 7.39 11.32
CA LEU A 275 2.32 8.24 12.46
C LEU A 275 1.34 8.12 13.63
N LEU A 276 0.17 7.49 13.47
CA LEU A 276 -0.82 7.40 14.55
C LEU A 276 -0.34 6.57 15.76
N PRO A 277 0.33 5.40 15.58
CA PRO A 277 0.93 4.68 16.72
C PRO A 277 1.97 5.51 17.48
N LEU A 278 2.67 6.42 16.79
CA LEU A 278 3.61 7.34 17.43
C LEU A 278 2.89 8.19 18.47
N VAL A 279 1.69 8.70 18.17
CA VAL A 279 0.87 9.50 19.10
C VAL A 279 0.67 8.78 20.43
N LEU A 280 0.26 7.50 20.37
CA LEU A 280 0.08 6.67 21.56
C LEU A 280 1.39 6.53 22.35
N VAL A 281 2.49 6.19 21.68
CA VAL A 281 3.82 6.05 22.32
C VAL A 281 4.23 7.37 22.99
N THR A 282 4.03 8.50 22.33
CA THR A 282 4.37 9.82 22.89
C THR A 282 3.54 10.20 24.10
N LEU A 283 2.25 9.82 24.10
CA LEU A 283 1.38 10.05 25.24
C LEU A 283 1.83 9.20 26.42
N VAL A 284 2.09 7.91 26.21
CA VAL A 284 2.61 7.02 27.27
C VAL A 284 3.94 7.53 27.83
N LEU A 285 4.90 7.88 26.96
CA LEU A 285 6.19 8.41 27.39
C LEU A 285 6.06 9.75 28.15
N GLY A 286 5.13 10.61 27.73
CA GLY A 286 4.89 11.91 28.37
C GLY A 286 4.33 11.78 29.78
N TYR A 287 3.46 10.81 30.03
CA TYR A 287 2.87 10.60 31.37
C TYR A 287 3.72 9.71 32.28
N VAL A 288 4.27 8.62 31.74
CA VAL A 288 4.99 7.61 32.54
C VAL A 288 6.40 8.08 32.90
N ASP A 289 7.13 8.65 31.95
CA ASP A 289 8.53 9.06 32.17
C ASP A 289 8.64 10.54 32.56
N SER A 290 7.86 10.99 33.53
CA SER A 290 7.92 12.39 34.03
C SER A 290 9.35 12.84 34.45
N PRO A 291 10.20 12.02 35.11
CA PRO A 291 11.54 12.43 35.52
C PRO A 291 12.62 12.33 34.42
N ASN A 292 12.27 11.95 33.18
CA ASN A 292 13.23 11.75 32.08
C ASN A 292 14.31 10.69 32.36
N HIS A 293 13.95 9.59 33.02
CA HIS A 293 14.88 8.49 33.25
C HIS A 293 15.02 7.59 32.01
N LEU A 294 13.94 7.38 31.24
CA LEU A 294 13.99 6.54 30.04
C LEU A 294 14.42 7.32 28.79
N THR A 295 13.88 8.52 28.61
CA THR A 295 14.07 9.28 27.37
C THR A 295 14.37 10.75 27.69
N GLY A 296 15.40 11.31 27.04
CA GLY A 296 15.78 12.71 27.20
C GLY A 296 14.67 13.68 26.77
N SER A 297 14.68 14.89 27.37
CA SER A 297 13.69 15.94 27.12
C SER A 297 13.60 16.36 25.65
N ALA A 298 14.75 16.43 24.95
CA ALA A 298 14.80 16.76 23.53
C ALA A 298 14.05 15.75 22.67
N VAL A 299 14.19 14.45 22.96
CA VAL A 299 13.52 13.37 22.22
C VAL A 299 12.02 13.40 22.49
N LYS A 300 11.59 13.63 23.73
CA LYS A 300 10.15 13.80 24.03
C LYS A 300 9.55 14.99 23.31
N PHE A 301 10.28 16.10 23.24
CA PHE A 301 9.85 17.29 22.52
C PHE A 301 9.71 17.02 21.01
N THR A 302 10.71 16.39 20.37
CA THR A 302 10.64 16.08 18.93
C THR A 302 9.56 15.07 18.61
N LEU A 303 9.39 14.05 19.46
CA LEU A 303 8.33 13.07 19.37
C LEU A 303 6.94 13.74 19.48
N ALA A 304 6.76 14.65 20.44
CA ALA A 304 5.51 15.40 20.58
C ALA A 304 5.20 16.25 19.33
N LEU A 305 6.20 16.92 18.75
CA LEU A 305 6.03 17.68 17.50
C LEU A 305 5.61 16.77 16.33
N LEU A 306 6.26 15.61 16.18
CA LEU A 306 5.91 14.64 15.13
C LEU A 306 4.51 14.05 15.33
N SER A 307 4.07 13.85 16.58
CA SER A 307 2.74 13.36 16.92
C SER A 307 1.62 14.39 16.69
N ILE A 308 1.94 15.69 16.73
CA ILE A 308 0.96 16.74 16.43
C ILE A 308 0.61 16.75 14.93
N MET A 309 1.54 16.41 14.03
CA MET A 309 1.29 16.36 12.58
C MET A 309 0.10 15.46 12.18
N PRO A 310 0.05 14.15 12.52
CA PRO A 310 -1.08 13.32 12.16
C PRO A 310 -2.36 13.83 12.83
N LEU A 311 -2.34 14.21 14.10
CA LEU A 311 -3.52 14.73 14.79
C LEU A 311 -4.11 15.96 14.08
N SER A 312 -3.27 16.91 13.68
CA SER A 312 -3.68 18.08 12.92
C SER A 312 -4.26 17.73 11.55
N TYR A 313 -3.72 16.71 10.88
CA TYR A 313 -4.25 16.20 9.61
C TYR A 313 -5.64 15.59 9.78
N TYR A 314 -5.85 14.76 10.82
CA TYR A 314 -7.15 14.16 11.14
C TYR A 314 -8.19 15.23 11.52
N ILE A 315 -7.81 16.20 12.34
CA ILE A 315 -8.66 17.35 12.69
C ILE A 315 -9.05 18.12 11.43
N GLY A 316 -8.09 18.43 10.56
CA GLY A 316 -8.34 19.13 9.29
C GLY A 316 -9.30 18.37 8.36
N MET A 317 -9.14 17.05 8.22
CA MET A 317 -10.06 16.24 7.43
C MET A 317 -11.47 16.18 8.04
N ALA A 318 -11.57 16.06 9.36
CA ALA A 318 -12.86 16.08 10.06
C ALA A 318 -13.59 17.41 9.83
N ILE A 319 -12.88 18.54 9.95
CA ILE A 319 -13.41 19.89 9.69
C ILE A 319 -13.88 20.02 8.24
N ALA A 320 -13.07 19.56 7.27
CA ALA A 320 -13.44 19.62 5.86
C ALA A 320 -14.73 18.83 5.57
N SER A 321 -14.88 17.65 6.18
CA SER A 321 -16.08 16.83 6.08
C SER A 321 -17.30 17.52 6.70
N ILE A 322 -17.17 18.03 7.94
CA ILE A 322 -18.24 18.74 8.64
C ILE A 322 -18.65 19.98 7.85
N SER A 323 -17.69 20.78 7.38
CA SER A 323 -17.96 22.00 6.62
C SER A 323 -18.61 21.72 5.25
N ALA A 324 -18.34 20.58 4.63
CA ALA A 324 -18.96 20.20 3.37
C ALA A 324 -20.43 19.76 3.54
N GLN A 325 -20.77 19.22 4.71
CA GLN A 325 -22.13 18.78 5.04
C GLN A 325 -22.94 19.84 5.81
N SER A 326 -22.32 20.94 6.21
CA SER A 326 -22.95 22.01 6.99
C SER A 326 -23.34 23.22 6.16
N ASN A 327 -24.22 24.05 6.71
CA ASN A 327 -24.53 25.37 6.16
C ASN A 327 -23.27 26.26 6.15
N PHE A 328 -23.20 27.18 5.19
CA PHE A 328 -22.07 28.10 4.99
C PHE A 328 -21.56 28.76 6.28
N ALA A 329 -22.47 29.32 7.09
CA ALA A 329 -22.11 30.02 8.32
C ALA A 329 -21.49 29.06 9.36
N VAL A 330 -22.09 27.88 9.54
CA VAL A 330 -21.59 26.86 10.47
C VAL A 330 -20.23 26.33 9.99
N GLY A 331 -20.09 26.05 8.69
CA GLY A 331 -18.82 25.62 8.10
C GLY A 331 -17.69 26.64 8.27
N ALA A 332 -17.99 27.94 8.09
CA ALA A 332 -17.02 29.01 8.29
C ALA A 332 -16.57 29.11 9.76
N VAL A 333 -17.51 29.04 10.71
CA VAL A 333 -17.20 29.06 12.15
C VAL A 333 -16.36 27.84 12.54
N VAL A 334 -16.76 26.63 12.12
CA VAL A 334 -16.03 25.40 12.42
C VAL A 334 -14.62 25.45 11.84
N ASN A 335 -14.44 25.93 10.61
CA ASN A 335 -13.12 26.05 9.99
C ASN A 335 -12.25 27.09 10.71
N ALA A 336 -12.81 28.22 11.14
CA ALA A 336 -12.06 29.25 11.86
C ALA A 336 -11.63 28.79 13.26
N THR A 337 -12.50 28.10 14.00
CA THR A 337 -12.22 27.66 15.38
C THR A 337 -11.38 26.39 15.42
N PHE A 338 -11.85 25.32 14.78
CA PHE A 338 -11.20 24.02 14.84
C PHE A 338 -9.97 23.95 13.94
N GLY A 339 -9.88 24.80 12.89
CA GLY A 339 -8.72 24.83 11.99
C GLY A 339 -7.43 25.27 12.68
N SER A 340 -7.54 26.06 13.74
CA SER A 340 -6.40 26.55 14.54
C SER A 340 -6.42 25.99 15.96
N ILE A 341 -7.15 24.91 16.23
CA ILE A 341 -7.36 24.44 17.61
C ILE A 341 -6.09 23.90 18.27
N THR A 342 -5.20 23.30 17.48
CA THR A 342 -3.90 22.80 17.95
C THR A 342 -3.03 23.96 18.43
N GLU A 343 -2.96 25.04 17.66
CA GLU A 343 -2.25 26.27 18.00
C GLU A 343 -2.86 26.95 19.22
N LEU A 344 -4.19 27.13 19.23
CA LEU A 344 -4.91 27.76 20.32
C LEU A 344 -4.71 26.99 21.64
N THR A 345 -4.79 25.66 21.60
CA THR A 345 -4.55 24.81 22.77
C THR A 345 -3.12 24.96 23.29
N PHE A 346 -2.14 25.01 22.39
CA PHE A 346 -0.74 25.24 22.76
C PHE A 346 -0.56 26.61 23.42
N TYR A 347 -1.09 27.69 22.82
CA TYR A 347 -0.98 29.05 23.35
C TYR A 347 -1.64 29.19 24.72
N ILE A 348 -2.87 28.71 24.88
CA ILE A 348 -3.58 28.75 26.15
C ILE A 348 -2.81 27.99 27.23
N THR A 349 -2.35 26.78 26.93
CA THR A 349 -1.61 25.95 27.90
C THR A 349 -0.29 26.60 28.31
N ALA A 350 0.46 27.16 27.36
CA ALA A 350 1.71 27.86 27.63
C ALA A 350 1.50 29.12 28.49
N LEU A 351 0.48 29.93 28.20
CA LEU A 351 0.17 31.15 28.96
C LEU A 351 -0.32 30.84 30.37
N ILE A 352 -1.19 29.83 30.54
CA ILE A 352 -1.64 29.39 31.88
C ILE A 352 -0.44 28.92 32.70
N LYS A 353 0.46 28.13 32.09
CA LYS A 353 1.66 27.65 32.77
C LYS A 353 2.61 28.80 33.15
N GLY A 354 2.87 29.72 32.23
CA GLY A 354 3.70 30.89 32.49
C GLY A 354 3.12 31.83 33.55
N SER A 355 1.80 31.99 33.59
CA SER A 355 1.12 32.77 34.64
C SER A 355 1.27 32.12 36.03
N ARG A 356 1.09 30.80 36.12
CA ARG A 356 1.23 30.05 37.39
C ARG A 356 2.66 30.03 37.91
N GLU A 357 3.64 29.90 37.02
CA GLU A 357 5.07 29.81 37.38
C GLU A 357 5.76 31.19 37.44
N GLY A 358 5.07 32.28 37.10
CA GLY A 358 5.67 33.62 36.99
C GLY A 358 6.75 33.74 35.91
N ASN A 359 6.81 32.80 34.97
CA ASN A 359 7.88 32.70 33.97
C ASN A 359 7.47 33.35 32.64
N ARG A 360 8.12 34.47 32.30
CA ARG A 360 7.90 35.22 31.05
C ARG A 360 8.33 34.47 29.80
N CYS A 361 9.18 33.45 29.92
CA CYS A 361 9.66 32.65 28.78
C CYS A 361 8.50 32.04 27.97
N TYR A 362 7.46 31.55 28.64
CA TYR A 362 6.29 30.98 27.96
C TYR A 362 5.53 32.00 27.10
N ALA A 363 5.47 33.27 27.52
CA ALA A 363 4.84 34.32 26.72
C ALA A 363 5.64 34.62 25.45
N GLU A 364 6.98 34.64 25.54
CA GLU A 364 7.86 34.83 24.37
C GLU A 364 7.79 33.63 23.39
N VAL A 365 7.62 32.40 23.90
CA VAL A 365 7.39 31.22 23.06
C VAL A 365 6.09 31.37 22.27
N VAL A 366 4.99 31.81 22.91
CA VAL A 366 3.71 32.03 22.23
C VAL A 366 3.82 33.14 21.19
N LYS A 367 4.49 34.24 21.51
CA LYS A 367 4.74 35.34 20.56
C LYS A 367 5.55 34.88 19.35
N SER A 368 6.56 34.05 19.56
CA SER A 368 7.40 33.49 18.50
C SER A 368 6.62 32.51 17.63
N ALA A 369 5.81 31.64 18.24
CA ALA A 369 4.96 30.69 17.52
C ALA A 369 3.87 31.38 16.68
N LEU A 370 3.20 32.40 17.22
CA LEU A 370 2.23 33.21 16.47
C LEU A 370 2.87 33.88 15.24
N THR A 371 4.06 34.44 15.43
CA THR A 371 4.86 35.03 14.33
C THR A 371 5.20 33.97 13.29
N GLY A 372 5.61 32.78 13.74
CA GLY A 372 5.92 31.62 12.90
C GLY A 372 4.72 31.15 12.08
N THR A 373 3.53 31.05 12.67
CA THR A 373 2.30 30.71 11.96
C THR A 373 1.97 31.76 10.89
N LEU A 374 2.04 33.06 11.21
CA LEU A 374 1.77 34.13 10.24
C LEU A 374 2.73 34.05 9.04
N VAL A 375 4.03 33.95 9.29
CA VAL A 375 5.04 33.80 8.24
C VAL A 375 4.83 32.50 7.46
N GLY A 376 4.51 31.41 8.15
CA GLY A 376 4.18 30.10 7.59
C GLY A 376 3.03 30.18 6.59
N CYS A 377 1.90 30.73 7.02
CA CYS A 377 0.70 30.89 6.20
C CYS A 377 0.91 31.83 5.02
N VAL A 378 1.69 32.91 5.18
CA VAL A 378 1.92 33.88 4.10
C VAL A 378 2.91 33.38 3.06
N LEU A 379 3.98 32.68 3.46
CA LEU A 379 5.07 32.30 2.55
C LEU A 379 4.98 30.87 2.03
N PHE A 380 4.50 29.91 2.83
CA PHE A 380 4.57 28.49 2.50
C PHE A 380 3.24 27.88 2.05
N VAL A 381 2.11 28.55 2.34
CA VAL A 381 0.77 28.08 1.95
C VAL A 381 0.20 29.05 0.91
N PRO A 382 0.47 28.84 -0.39
CA PRO A 382 0.00 29.70 -1.48
C PRO A 382 -1.51 29.57 -1.76
#